data_AF-A0A819Y2V1-F1
#
_entry.id   AF-A0A819Y2V1-F1
#
_cell.length_a   1.000
_cell.length_b   1.000
_cell.length_c   1.000
_cell.angle_alpha   90.00
_cell.angle_beta   90.00
_cell.angle_gamma   90.00
#
_symmetry.space_group_name_H-M   'P 1'
#
loop_
_entity.id
_entity.type
_entity.pdbx_description
1 polymer ?
#
loop_
_entity_poly.entity_id
_entity_poly.type
_entity_poly.pdbx_seq_one_letter_code
_entity_poly.pdbx_strand_id
1 'polypeptide(L)' 'EQEKKLILLSHSIITCPVCLNNVYGRDCFSCYSCPGIACKPCIKLYLEVLINDGQVKSLTCPTNPTCNIELTP' A
#
# COMPACT_ATOMS: atom_id res chain seq x y z
N GLU A 1 6.61 19.14 8.74
CA GLU A 1 6.47 17.94 9.61
C GLU A 1 6.30 16.61 8.85
N GLN A 2 5.86 16.60 7.59
CA GLN A 2 5.65 15.36 6.80
C GLN A 2 6.90 14.53 6.48
N GLU A 3 8.06 15.15 6.21
CA GLU A 3 9.29 14.41 5.86
C GLU A 3 9.79 13.51 7.01
N LYS A 4 9.61 13.93 8.26
CA LYS A 4 10.03 13.13 9.43
C LYS A 4 9.27 11.81 9.57
N LYS A 5 8.02 11.76 9.12
CA LYS A 5 7.17 10.55 9.25
C LYS A 5 7.54 9.47 8.23
N LEU A 6 7.90 9.87 7.01
CA LEU A 6 8.44 8.98 5.96
C LEU A 6 9.82 8.41 6.32
N ILE A 7 10.67 9.23 6.96
CA ILE A 7 12.00 8.80 7.43
C ILE A 7 11.91 7.77 8.58
N LEU A 8 10.95 7.94 9.50
CA LEU A 8 10.73 7.00 10.60
C LEU A 8 10.19 5.64 10.14
N LEU A 9 9.29 5.67 9.15
CA LEU A 9 8.77 4.45 8.55
C LEU A 9 9.87 3.69 7.82
N SER A 10 10.77 4.40 7.12
CA SER A 10 11.79 3.76 6.28
C SER A 10 12.83 2.92 7.04
N HIS A 11 13.10 3.24 8.30
CA HIS A 11 13.97 2.43 9.18
C HIS A 11 13.23 1.40 10.04
N SER A 12 11.89 1.41 10.04
CA SER A 12 11.09 0.47 10.81
C SER A 12 10.86 -0.83 10.02
N ILE A 13 10.89 -1.97 10.72
CA ILE A 13 10.45 -3.24 10.16
C ILE A 13 8.94 -3.35 10.35
N ILE A 14 8.22 -3.61 9.28
CA ILE A 14 6.77 -3.66 9.22
C ILE A 14 6.36 -5.00 8.64
N THR A 15 5.44 -5.68 9.29
CA THR A 15 4.88 -6.92 8.76
C THR A 15 3.82 -6.58 7.73
N CYS A 16 4.03 -6.99 6.48
CA CYS A 16 3.05 -6.78 5.43
C CYS A 16 1.82 -7.66 5.71
N PRO A 17 0.60 -7.11 5.76
CA PRO A 17 -0.60 -7.89 6.04
C PRO A 17 -1.06 -8.75 4.84
N VAL A 18 -0.50 -8.55 3.64
CA VAL A 18 -0.85 -9.33 2.43
C VAL A 18 -0.05 -10.63 2.36
N CYS A 19 1.27 -10.55 2.52
CA CYS A 19 2.17 -11.70 2.42
C CYS A 19 2.72 -12.17 3.78
N LEU A 20 2.39 -11.47 4.87
CA LEU A 20 2.86 -11.73 6.24
C LEU A 20 4.38 -11.69 6.44
N ASN A 21 5.12 -11.18 5.46
CA ASN A 21 6.57 -11.00 5.55
C ASN A 21 6.95 -9.67 6.20
N ASN A 22 8.06 -9.71 6.93
CA ASN A 22 8.69 -8.54 7.51
C ASN A 22 9.49 -7.80 6.43
N VAL A 23 9.15 -6.54 6.21
CA VAL A 23 9.78 -5.68 5.21
C VAL A 23 10.17 -4.34 5.85
N TYR A 24 11.24 -3.72 5.36
CA TYR A 24 11.58 -2.36 5.77
C TYR A 24 10.48 -1.41 5.29
N GLY A 25 10.13 -0.39 6.06
CA GLY A 25 9.12 0.58 5.63
C GLY A 25 9.53 1.37 4.39
N ARG A 26 10.83 1.39 4.03
CA ARG A 26 11.32 1.94 2.74
C ARG A 26 10.86 1.10 1.54
N ASP A 27 10.61 -0.18 1.78
CA ASP A 27 10.14 -1.20 0.85
C ASP A 27 8.63 -1.44 0.99
N CYS A 28 7.96 -0.61 1.80
CA CYS A 28 6.52 -0.55 1.92
C CYS A 28 5.96 0.62 1.11
N PHE A 29 4.69 0.48 0.74
CA PHE A 29 3.85 1.53 0.21
C PHE A 29 2.73 1.79 1.22
N SER A 30 2.54 3.06 1.58
CA SER A 30 1.41 3.52 2.37
C SER A 30 0.50 4.36 1.49
N CYS A 31 -0.79 4.07 1.51
CA CYS A 31 -1.74 4.94 0.84
C CYS A 31 -1.89 6.25 1.62
N TYR A 32 -2.05 7.39 0.95
CA TYR A 32 -2.20 8.68 1.63
C TYR A 32 -3.54 8.81 2.35
N SER A 33 -4.59 8.19 1.81
CA SER A 33 -5.96 8.32 2.31
C SER A 33 -6.38 7.18 3.24
N CYS A 34 -5.52 6.17 3.48
CA CYS A 34 -5.74 5.20 4.56
C CYS A 34 -4.46 4.82 5.29
N PRO A 35 -4.56 4.40 6.56
CA PRO A 35 -3.42 3.85 7.30
C PRO A 35 -2.92 2.49 6.79
N GLY A 36 -3.46 1.97 5.67
CA GLY A 36 -3.04 0.71 5.06
C GLY A 36 -1.60 0.79 4.55
N ILE A 37 -0.79 -0.18 4.98
CA ILE A 37 0.59 -0.35 4.56
C ILE A 37 0.78 -1.76 3.99
N ALA A 38 1.41 -1.85 2.82
CA ALA A 38 1.70 -3.11 2.18
C ALA A 38 3.08 -3.09 1.54
N CYS A 39 3.65 -4.27 1.31
CA CYS A 39 4.94 -4.39 0.66
C CYS A 39 4.84 -3.92 -0.81
N LYS A 40 5.87 -3.26 -1.34
CA LYS A 40 5.93 -2.89 -2.77
C LYS A 40 5.64 -4.05 -3.73
N PRO A 41 6.17 -5.28 -3.54
CA PRO A 41 5.84 -6.39 -4.44
C PRO A 41 4.37 -6.81 -4.36
N CYS A 42 3.77 -6.76 -3.18
CA CYS A 42 2.36 -7.04 -2.95
C CYS A 42 1.47 -6.04 -3.70
N ILE A 43 1.82 -4.76 -3.60
CA ILE A 43 1.15 -3.66 -4.28
C ILE A 43 1.29 -3.80 -5.80
N LYS A 44 2.49 -4.11 -6.28
CA LYS A 44 2.72 -4.32 -7.71
C LYS A 44 1.83 -5.43 -8.26
N LEU A 45 1.83 -6.59 -7.62
CA LEU A 45 0.98 -7.72 -8.02
C LEU A 45 -0.50 -7.36 -7.97
N TYR A 46 -0.92 -6.66 -6.92
CA TYR A 46 -2.30 -6.20 -6.78
C TYR A 46 -2.71 -5.24 -7.91
N LEU A 47 -1.85 -4.28 -8.25
CA LEU A 47 -2.05 -3.37 -9.37
C LEU A 47 -2.09 -4.09 -10.72
N GLU A 48 -1.16 -5.03 -10.95
CA GLU A 48 -1.13 -5.84 -12.16
C GLU A 48 -2.42 -6.65 -12.33
N VAL A 49 -2.94 -7.25 -11.26
CA VAL A 49 -4.23 -7.95 -11.26
C VAL A 49 -5.38 -7.00 -11.56
N LEU A 50 -5.47 -5.84 -10.89
CA LEU A 50 -6.52 -4.85 -11.16
C LEU A 50 -6.51 -4.35 -12.60
N ILE A 51 -5.31 -4.09 -13.15
CA ILE A 51 -5.15 -3.65 -14.53
C ILE A 51 -5.61 -4.74 -15.49
N ASN A 52 -5.20 -5.99 -15.24
CA ASN A 52 -5.56 -7.12 -16.07
C ASN A 52 -7.07 -7.45 -15.98
N ASP A 53 -7.70 -7.19 -14.84
CA ASP A 53 -9.14 -7.38 -14.62
C ASP A 53 -9.99 -6.22 -15.18
N GLY A 54 -9.36 -5.17 -15.73
CA GLY A 54 -10.04 -3.98 -16.25
C GLY A 54 -10.52 -3.00 -15.18
N GLN A 55 -10.15 -3.24 -13.92
CA GLN A 55 -10.50 -2.45 -12.74
C GLN A 55 -9.52 -1.29 -12.51
N VAL A 56 -9.21 -0.54 -13.57
CA VAL A 56 -8.25 0.59 -13.53
C VAL A 56 -8.88 1.88 -12.98
N LYS A 57 -10.22 1.94 -12.92
CA LYS A 57 -10.97 3.16 -12.57
C LYS A 57 -11.11 3.41 -11.07
N SER A 58 -10.97 2.38 -10.23
CA SER A 58 -11.05 2.51 -8.78
C SER A 58 -10.03 1.59 -8.14
N LEU A 59 -8.97 2.19 -7.61
CA LEU A 59 -7.92 1.47 -6.91
C LEU A 59 -8.37 1.28 -5.46
N THR A 60 -8.86 0.09 -5.12
CA THR A 60 -9.22 -0.21 -3.73
C THR A 60 -7.96 -0.48 -2.90
N CYS A 61 -8.07 -0.32 -1.57
CA CYS A 61 -6.93 -0.57 -0.70
C CYS A 61 -6.64 -2.08 -0.62
N PRO A 62 -5.41 -2.53 -0.94
CA PRO A 62 -5.06 -3.96 -0.86
C PRO A 62 -5.02 -4.49 0.57
N THR A 63 -4.94 -3.57 1.54
CA THR A 63 -4.83 -3.88 2.96
C THR A 63 -6.17 -4.06 3.64
N ASN A 64 -7.22 -3.41 3.13
CA ASN A 64 -8.53 -3.43 3.75
C ASN A 64 -9.63 -3.23 2.68
N PRO A 65 -10.45 -4.25 2.39
CA PRO A 65 -11.49 -4.17 1.36
C PRO A 65 -12.63 -3.20 1.71
N THR A 66 -12.78 -2.82 2.99
CA THR A 66 -13.76 -1.80 3.42
C THR A 66 -13.25 -0.36 3.23
N CYS A 67 -12.02 -0.21 2.77
CA CYS A 67 -11.42 1.09 2.54
C CYS A 67 -11.82 1.61 1.15
N ASN A 68 -12.95 2.32 1.10
CA ASN A 68 -13.46 3.05 -0.06
C ASN A 68 -12.69 4.36 -0.27
N ILE A 69 -11.41 4.26 -0.58
CA ILE A 69 -10.67 5.41 -1.11
C ILE A 69 -10.85 5.39 -2.62
N GLU A 70 -11.72 6.25 -3.10
CA GLU A 70 -11.69 6.65 -4.50
C GLU A 70 -10.41 7.49 -4.67
N LEU A 71 -9.37 6.95 -5.30
CA LEU A 71 -8.24 7.75 -5.76
C LEU A 71 -8.75 8.64 -6.90
N THR A 72 -9.37 9.77 -6.56
CA THR A 72 -9.75 10.78 -7.54
C THR A 72 -8.49 11.43 -8.14
N PRO A 73 -8.45 11.67 -9.47
CA PRO A 73 -7.30 12.23 -10.18
C PRO A 73 -6.90 13.63 -9.71
#